data_AF-A0A7Y6ZPL9-F1
#
_entry.id   AF-A0A7Y6ZPL9-F1
#
_cell.length_a   1.000
_cell.length_b   1.000
_cell.length_c   1.000
_cell.angle_alpha   90.00
_cell.angle_beta   90.00
_cell.angle_gamma   90.00
#
_symmetry.space_group_name_H-M   'P 1'
#
loop_
_entity.id
_entity.type
_entity.pdbx_description
1 polymer ?
#
loop_
_entity_poly.entity_id
_entity_poly.type
_entity_poly.pdbx_seq_one_letter_code
_entity_poly.pdbx_strand_id
1 'polypeptide(L)' 'FQPFFTTKPTGSGTGLGLSLSYDIIKAHGGDLRVKSIEGEGTEMIIYLPIEE' A
#
# COMPACT_ATOMS: atom_id res chain seq x y z
N PHE A 1 5.28 3.70 -3.27
CA PHE A 1 5.93 2.95 -2.18
C PHE A 1 7.15 2.19 -2.73
N GLN A 2 8.16 1.89 -1.91
CA GLN A 2 9.42 1.29 -2.39
C GLN A 2 9.34 -0.25 -2.42
N PRO A 3 9.70 -0.91 -3.54
CA PRO A 3 9.83 -2.36 -3.60
C PRO A 3 10.85 -2.91 -2.59
N PHE A 4 10.61 -4.12 -2.10
CA PHE A 4 11.47 -4.85 -1.15
C PHE A 4 11.63 -4.22 0.24
N PHE A 5 10.99 -3.07 0.52
CA PHE A 5 10.99 -2.51 1.86
C PHE A 5 10.11 -3.34 2.80
N THR A 6 10.66 -3.79 3.92
CA THR A 6 9.89 -4.46 4.97
C THR A 6 10.57 -4.30 6.33
N THR A 7 9.77 -4.21 7.39
CA THR A 7 10.22 -4.29 8.78
C THR A 7 10.21 -5.73 9.32
N LYS A 8 9.72 -6.70 8.52
CA LYS A 8 9.70 -8.10 8.92
C LYS A 8 11.11 -8.70 8.91
N PRO A 9 11.39 -9.70 9.76
CA PRO A 9 12.65 -10.42 9.74
C PRO A 9 12.94 -11.06 8.38
N THR A 10 14.23 -11.29 8.09
CA THR A 10 14.68 -11.97 6.88
C THR A 10 13.95 -13.30 6.68
N GLY A 11 13.47 -13.56 5.46
CA GLY A 11 12.74 -14.77 5.10
C GLY A 11 11.24 -14.77 5.48
N SER A 12 10.76 -13.79 6.25
CA SER A 12 9.35 -13.72 6.70
C SER A 12 8.45 -12.81 5.84
N GLY A 13 9.00 -12.27 4.75
CA GLY A 13 8.26 -11.44 3.79
C GLY A 13 9.17 -10.89 2.71
N THR A 14 8.60 -10.65 1.53
CA THR A 14 9.35 -10.15 0.36
C THR A 14 9.41 -8.62 0.28
N GLY A 15 8.57 -7.92 1.04
CA GLY A 15 8.44 -6.45 0.95
C GLY A 15 7.83 -5.94 -0.37
N LEU A 16 7.17 -6.81 -1.15
CA LEU A 16 6.64 -6.45 -2.47
C LEU A 16 5.17 -6.05 -2.48
N GLY A 17 4.38 -6.46 -1.47
CA GLY A 17 2.93 -6.31 -1.50
C GLY A 17 2.48 -4.85 -1.68
N LEU A 18 3.02 -3.94 -0.87
CA LEU A 18 2.59 -2.54 -0.88
C LEU A 18 3.05 -1.77 -2.12
N SER A 19 4.24 -2.07 -2.65
CA SER A 19 4.68 -1.46 -3.92
C SER A 19 3.79 -1.91 -5.06
N LEU A 20 3.49 -3.22 -5.15
CA LEU A 20 2.62 -3.74 -6.20
C LEU A 20 1.20 -3.18 -6.11
N SER A 21 0.60 -3.14 -4.92
CA SER A 21 -0.72 -2.54 -4.73
C SER A 21 -0.74 -1.07 -5.13
N TYR A 22 0.30 -0.30 -4.78
CA TYR A 22 0.39 1.10 -5.18
C TYR A 22 0.46 1.27 -6.69
N ASP A 23 1.27 0.46 -7.38
CA ASP A 23 1.39 0.51 -8.83
C ASP A 23 0.07 0.14 -9.51
N ILE A 24 -0.64 -0.90 -9.02
CA ILE A 24 -1.96 -1.29 -9.50
C ILE A 24 -2.96 -0.13 -9.33
N ILE A 25 -3.04 0.46 -8.14
CA ILE A 25 -3.97 1.57 -7.86
C ILE A 25 -3.68 2.75 -8.80
N LYS A 26 -2.41 3.11 -8.98
CA LYS A 26 -2.02 4.21 -9.88
C LYS A 26 -2.30 3.89 -11.35
N ALA A 27 -2.14 2.64 -11.78
CA ALA A 27 -2.49 2.21 -13.13
C ALA A 27 -3.99 2.34 -13.44
N HIS A 28 -4.85 2.26 -12.40
CA HIS A 28 -6.29 2.49 -12.50
C HIS A 28 -6.69 3.96 -12.27
N GLY A 29 -5.74 4.90 -12.33
CA GLY A 29 -6.00 6.32 -12.08
C GLY A 29 -6.38 6.64 -10.63
N GLY A 30 -6.17 5.70 -9.72
CA GLY A 30 -6.56 5.80 -8.33
C GLY A 30 -5.54 6.49 -7.43
N ASP A 31 -5.91 6.57 -6.16
CA ASP A 31 -5.06 7.08 -5.10
C ASP A 31 -5.09 6.19 -3.85
N LEU A 32 -3.97 6.16 -3.12
CA LEU A 32 -3.81 5.42 -1.88
C LEU A 32 -3.41 6.38 -0.77
N ARG A 33 -4.25 6.49 0.25
CA ARG A 33 -3.97 7.25 1.47
C ARG A 33 -3.76 6.31 2.64
N VAL A 34 -2.89 6.72 3.56
CA VAL A 34 -2.57 5.95 4.76
C VAL A 34 -2.85 6.82 5.97
N LYS A 35 -3.59 6.27 6.93
CA LYS A 35 -3.70 6.82 8.28
C LYS A 35 -3.17 5.78 9.25
N SER A 36 -2.19 6.17 10.05
CA SER A 36 -1.57 5.26 11.01
C SER A 36 -1.42 6.01 12.33
N ILE A 37 -1.85 5.37 13.41
CA ILE A 37 -1.67 5.85 14.77
C ILE A 37 -0.98 4.72 15.53
N GLU A 38 0.19 5.03 16.10
CA GLU A 38 0.97 4.06 16.86
C GLU A 38 0.14 3.50 18.01
N GLY A 39 0.10 2.17 18.15
CA GLY A 39 -0.71 1.50 19.17
C GLY A 39 -2.19 1.31 18.83
N GLU A 40 -2.74 2.01 17.84
CA GLU A 40 -4.15 1.89 17.44
C GLU A 40 -4.35 1.18 16.10
N GLY A 41 -3.28 1.05 15.30
CA GLY A 41 -3.29 0.29 14.05
C GLY A 41 -3.04 1.17 12.83
N THR A 42 -3.44 0.67 11.65
CA THR A 42 -3.21 1.35 10.38
C THR A 42 -4.38 1.12 9.44
N GLU A 43 -4.89 2.22 8.88
CA GLU A 43 -5.95 2.26 7.88
C GLU A 43 -5.36 2.61 6.51
N MET A 44 -5.66 1.79 5.52
CA MET A 44 -5.27 1.96 4.12
C MET A 44 -6.53 2.30 3.33
N ILE A 45 -6.59 3.49 2.73
CA ILE A 45 -7.78 4.02 2.05
C ILE A 45 -7.50 4.12 0.56
N ILE A 46 -8.26 3.39 -0.24
CA ILE A 46 -8.11 3.34 -1.70
C ILE A 46 -9.25 4.15 -2.33
N TYR A 47 -8.89 5.10 -3.19
CA TYR A 47 -9.82 5.85 -4.03
C TYR A 47 -9.64 5.41 -5.48
N LEU A 48 -10.72 5.07 -6.15
CA LEU A 48 -10.74 4.75 -7.58
C LEU A 48 -11.74 5.69 -8.26
N PRO A 49 -11.40 6.21 -9.45
CA PRO A 49 -12.36 6.97 -10.25
C PRO A 49 -13.51 6.05 -10.69
N ILE A 50 -14.71 6.60 -10.73
CA ILE A 50 -15.83 6.00 -11.46
C ILE A 50 -15.80 6.58 -12.88
N GLU A 51 -15.85 5.72 -13.89
CA GLU A 51 -16.10 6.16 -15.26
C GLU A 51 -17.62 6.23 -15.48
N GLU A 52 -18.09 7.27 -16.16
CA GLU A 52 -19.46 7.35 -16.70
C GLU A 52 -19.55 6.67 -18.07
#